data_AF-A0A2E0TBU8-F1
#
_entry.id   AF-A0A2E0TBU8-F1
#
_cell.length_a   1.000
_cell.length_b   1.000
_cell.length_c   1.000
_cell.angle_alpha   90.00
_cell.angle_beta   90.00
_cell.angle_gamma   90.00
#
_symmetry.space_group_name_H-M   'P 1'
#
loop_
_entity.id
_entity.type
_entity.pdbx_description
1 polymer ?
#
loop_
_entity_poly.entity_id
_entity_poly.type
_entity_poly.pdbx_seq_one_letter_code
_entity_poly.pdbx_strand_id
1 'polypeptide(L)'
;MGSRDAVELREAYEELSVEPGTAPKKARRAYLRLLKKHKPETDPEGFQRIRSAWERIKDAPEWEVESLRRPPLEDVTAEELAGGTPGEPGPPGEAGEGAPKPAPSWSKPERSWAEQVKLSHEGKLFDRAAPKPASPGPVEPPPDVEPGTLAWFLEKGRFASDAERVDIAREAVAALPTDPEAWWMLHEALLVTNRITEAAAALRDAHRRGLEGFLEPLVRQHPEHVERLELDEARRAAREGRLSPLAVANSFLVRGDAETAGAVFRDAFDDDARAPTVHVALDFVLRLARAEHAGVARECHERVARWLRETGREVEIAGSAVGVTYALAQELAALPLGFPPPVRAALAQAILDGDPAFAVPRLASWLDAQPKETKAVEEQLLVHAPTLHRALRPAFQMHAAAEVNRADGLPPPPRPVGWTGSGGGSWGEAPARPPASSTKKDRYLNFAIFAVLAVVALVAVLVKMNAPPTPRYRLPDLPTPTPPAGRGLTSPTEASLARMGGAADAICRWDRESPECAQASALADALIIGDCSAARTARAELAAALDSRGSRPPGEGALDSPDSRPIATILMREQERLLASGLRRHCAAEARTSP
;
A
#
# COMPACT_ATOMS: atom_id res chain seq x y z
N MET A 1 -21.77 9.46 8.80
CA MET A 1 -21.18 10.58 9.57
C MET A 1 -21.36 11.79 8.70
N GLY A 2 -22.06 12.80 9.20
CA GLY A 2 -22.74 13.74 8.31
C GLY A 2 -23.11 15.02 9.03
N SER A 3 -22.97 16.13 8.31
CA SER A 3 -23.30 17.53 8.64
C SER A 3 -22.83 18.06 10.00
N ARG A 4 -23.19 17.39 11.10
CA ARG A 4 -22.88 17.78 12.47
C ARG A 4 -21.38 17.83 12.78
N ASP A 5 -20.62 16.80 12.41
CA ASP A 5 -19.17 16.76 12.67
C ASP A 5 -18.44 17.91 11.95
N ALA A 6 -18.88 18.24 10.73
CA ALA A 6 -18.37 19.38 9.96
C ALA A 6 -18.76 20.74 10.58
N VAL A 7 -19.97 20.87 11.16
CA VAL A 7 -20.38 22.08 11.89
C VAL A 7 -19.54 22.25 13.15
N GLU A 8 -19.38 21.20 13.96
CA GLU A 8 -18.56 21.23 15.18
C GLU A 8 -17.08 21.52 14.89
N LEU A 9 -16.57 21.04 13.75
CA LEU A 9 -15.21 21.36 13.29
C LEU A 9 -15.10 22.81 12.84
N ARG A 10 -16.10 23.37 12.14
CA ARG A 10 -16.14 24.79 11.75
C ARG A 10 -16.16 25.70 12.98
N GLU A 11 -16.98 25.38 13.98
CA GLU A 11 -17.00 26.09 15.27
C GLU A 11 -15.64 26.07 15.97
N ALA A 12 -14.91 24.95 15.89
CA ALA A 12 -13.56 24.86 16.46
C ALA A 12 -12.55 25.79 15.75
N TYR A 13 -12.63 25.94 14.42
CA TYR A 13 -11.81 26.89 13.67
C TYR A 13 -12.17 28.34 14.03
N GLU A 14 -13.45 28.64 14.20
CA GLU A 14 -13.94 29.96 14.62
C GLU A 14 -13.48 30.33 16.04
N GLU A 15 -13.53 29.40 17.00
CA GLU A 15 -13.05 29.61 18.38
C GLU A 15 -11.54 29.93 18.41
N LEU A 16 -10.76 29.34 17.50
CA LEU A 16 -9.33 29.67 17.33
C LEU A 16 -9.09 30.93 16.47
N SER A 17 -10.15 31.57 15.96
CA SER A 17 -10.10 32.71 15.04
C SER A 17 -9.22 32.44 13.80
N VAL A 18 -9.37 31.26 13.21
CA VAL A 18 -8.70 30.84 11.97
C VAL A 18 -9.72 30.38 10.94
N GLU A 19 -9.42 30.62 9.67
CA GLU A 19 -10.29 30.20 8.56
C GLU A 19 -10.40 28.66 8.51
N PRO A 20 -11.61 28.09 8.29
CA PRO A 20 -11.80 26.66 8.13
C PRO A 20 -10.88 26.06 7.06
N GLY A 21 -10.26 24.91 7.34
CA GLY A 21 -9.30 24.30 6.43
C GLY A 21 -7.88 24.87 6.49
N THR A 22 -7.61 25.81 7.41
CA THR A 22 -6.26 26.33 7.67
C THR A 22 -5.30 25.20 8.06
N ALA A 23 -4.09 25.19 7.48
CA ALA A 23 -3.08 24.18 7.77
C ALA A 23 -2.80 24.03 9.29
N PRO A 24 -2.60 22.79 9.81
CA PRO A 24 -2.48 22.52 11.26
C PRO A 24 -1.41 23.37 11.97
N LYS A 25 -0.31 23.70 11.28
CA LYS A 25 0.77 24.55 11.81
C LYS A 25 0.29 25.98 12.12
N LYS A 26 -0.60 26.55 11.30
CA LYS A 26 -1.15 27.90 11.48
C LYS A 26 -2.24 27.91 12.56
N ALA A 27 -3.09 26.87 12.60
CA ALA A 27 -4.05 26.67 13.70
C ALA A 27 -3.34 26.52 15.06
N ARG A 28 -2.26 25.73 15.14
CA ARG A 28 -1.43 25.60 16.36
C ARG A 28 -0.87 26.95 16.83
N ARG A 29 -0.42 27.81 15.91
CA ARG A 29 0.07 29.16 16.24
C ARG A 29 -1.04 30.07 16.76
N ALA A 30 -2.28 29.91 16.30
CA ALA A 30 -3.43 30.65 16.83
C ALA A 30 -3.77 30.17 18.25
N TYR A 31 -3.85 28.85 18.45
CA TYR A 31 -4.02 28.25 19.78
C TYR A 31 -2.99 28.74 20.80
N LEU A 32 -1.69 28.73 20.45
CA LEU A 32 -0.63 29.22 21.36
C LEU A 32 -0.71 30.72 21.67
N ARG A 33 -1.31 31.53 20.78
CA ARG A 33 -1.56 32.95 21.06
C ARG A 33 -2.71 33.12 22.06
N LEU A 34 -3.79 32.35 21.89
CA LEU A 34 -4.93 32.35 22.81
C LEU A 34 -4.55 31.79 24.19
N LEU A 35 -3.66 30.79 24.24
CA LEU A 35 -3.14 30.23 25.50
C LEU A 35 -2.45 31.29 26.37
N LYS A 36 -1.79 32.27 25.75
CA LYS A 36 -1.15 33.39 26.48
C LYS A 36 -2.16 34.38 27.06
N LYS A 37 -3.33 34.49 26.44
CA LYS A 37 -4.43 35.38 26.83
C LYS A 37 -5.32 34.73 27.90
N HIS A 38 -5.66 33.45 27.72
CA HIS A 38 -6.51 32.67 28.60
C HIS A 38 -5.66 31.74 29.46
N LYS A 39 -5.06 32.29 30.53
CA LYS A 39 -4.30 31.50 31.50
C LYS A 39 -5.27 30.69 32.38
N PRO A 40 -4.97 29.42 32.70
CA PRO A 40 -5.88 28.56 33.44
C PRO A 40 -6.21 29.09 34.85
N GLU A 41 -5.33 29.89 35.45
CA GLU A 41 -5.54 30.48 36.77
C GLU A 41 -6.48 31.70 36.72
N THR A 42 -6.54 32.41 35.59
CA THR A 42 -7.29 33.67 35.44
C THR A 42 -8.59 33.48 34.66
N ASP A 43 -8.60 32.58 33.69
CA ASP A 43 -9.74 32.25 32.83
C ASP A 43 -9.76 30.74 32.53
N PRO A 44 -10.20 29.91 33.49
CA PRO A 44 -10.21 28.45 33.33
C PRO A 44 -11.19 27.99 32.24
N GLU A 45 -12.31 28.68 32.07
CA GLU A 45 -13.31 28.35 31.04
C GLU A 45 -12.79 28.68 29.63
N GLY A 46 -12.19 29.86 29.45
CA GLY A 46 -11.55 30.24 28.20
C GLY A 46 -10.43 29.27 27.81
N PHE A 47 -9.63 28.83 28.78
CA PHE A 47 -8.60 27.82 28.56
C PHE A 47 -9.19 26.47 28.11
N GLN A 48 -10.28 26.01 28.73
CA GLN A 48 -10.95 24.75 28.34
C GLN A 48 -11.55 24.82 26.93
N ARG A 49 -12.17 25.95 26.55
CA ARG A 49 -12.73 26.13 25.21
C ARG A 49 -11.66 26.06 24.12
N ILE A 50 -10.59 26.84 24.25
CA ILE A 50 -9.51 26.86 23.24
C ILE A 50 -8.77 25.52 23.13
N ARG A 51 -8.64 24.79 24.25
CA ARG A 51 -8.03 23.46 24.27
C ARG A 51 -8.91 22.45 23.56
N SER A 52 -10.22 22.47 23.82
CA SER A 52 -11.18 21.58 23.18
C SER A 52 -11.26 21.83 21.67
N ALA A 53 -11.25 23.10 21.24
CA ALA A 53 -11.19 23.46 19.83
C ALA A 53 -9.91 22.96 19.13
N TRP A 54 -8.75 23.08 19.79
CA TRP A 54 -7.48 22.59 19.23
C TRP A 54 -7.44 21.06 19.09
N GLU A 55 -7.88 20.30 20.10
CA GLU A 55 -7.90 18.83 20.00
C GLU A 55 -8.84 18.36 18.88
N ARG A 56 -10.01 19.00 18.69
CA ARG A 56 -10.89 18.71 17.56
C ARG A 56 -10.22 18.92 16.20
N ILE A 57 -9.52 20.03 16.01
CA ILE A 57 -8.81 20.33 14.76
C ILE A 57 -7.65 19.35 14.53
N LYS A 58 -6.95 18.97 15.60
CA LYS A 58 -5.80 18.07 15.56
C LYS A 58 -6.18 16.63 15.23
N ASP A 59 -7.32 16.17 15.74
CA ASP A 59 -7.80 14.80 15.55
C ASP A 59 -8.71 14.65 14.31
N ALA A 60 -9.07 15.77 13.66
CA ALA A 60 -9.89 15.75 12.44
C ALA A 60 -9.15 15.07 11.27
N PRO A 61 -9.77 14.08 10.59
CA PRO A 61 -9.18 13.45 9.42
C PRO A 61 -9.12 14.43 8.24
N GLU A 62 -8.11 14.26 7.38
CA GLU A 62 -7.78 15.20 6.29
C GLU A 62 -8.95 15.48 5.33
N TRP A 63 -9.79 14.47 5.05
CA TRP A 63 -10.96 14.63 4.18
C TRP A 63 -12.05 15.53 4.77
N GLU A 64 -12.16 15.61 6.10
CA GLU A 64 -13.14 16.46 6.78
C GLU A 64 -12.68 17.92 6.78
N VAL A 65 -11.37 18.14 6.96
CA VAL A 65 -10.71 19.44 6.78
C VAL A 65 -10.87 19.93 5.34
N GLU A 66 -10.73 19.05 4.34
CA GLU A 66 -10.92 19.38 2.93
C GLU A 66 -12.39 19.69 2.61
N SER A 67 -13.35 19.02 3.26
CA SER A 67 -14.78 19.29 3.09
C SER A 67 -15.17 20.71 3.51
N LEU A 68 -14.47 21.29 4.49
CA LEU A 68 -14.68 22.66 4.96
C LEU A 68 -14.17 23.73 3.98
N ARG A 69 -13.22 23.39 3.10
CA ARG A 69 -12.73 24.29 2.05
C ARG A 69 -13.67 24.41 0.87
N ARG A 70 -14.55 23.41 0.70
CA ARG A 70 -15.59 23.48 -0.33
C ARG A 70 -16.60 24.55 0.13
N PRO A 71 -16.87 25.57 -0.70
CA PRO A 71 -17.93 26.53 -0.38
C PRO A 71 -19.22 25.74 -0.12
N PRO A 72 -20.04 26.13 0.87
CA PRO A 72 -21.38 25.57 1.01
C PRO A 72 -22.04 25.63 -0.36
N LEU A 73 -22.62 24.51 -0.81
CA LEU A 73 -23.59 24.55 -1.90
C LEU A 73 -24.78 25.32 -1.35
N GLU A 74 -24.69 26.65 -1.35
CA GLU A 74 -25.86 27.49 -1.31
C GLU A 74 -26.76 27.03 -2.46
N ASP A 75 -28.05 26.90 -2.17
CA ASP A 75 -29.06 26.47 -3.13
C ASP A 75 -28.93 27.32 -4.40
N VAL A 76 -28.21 26.79 -5.39
CA VAL A 76 -28.19 27.35 -6.74
C VAL A 76 -29.63 27.24 -7.20
N THR A 77 -30.36 28.35 -7.10
CA THR A 77 -31.74 28.40 -7.55
C THR A 77 -31.74 28.05 -9.02
N ALA A 78 -32.72 27.26 -9.46
CA ALA A 78 -32.82 26.79 -10.84
C ALA A 78 -32.85 27.95 -11.88
N GLU A 79 -33.05 29.19 -11.43
CA GLU A 79 -33.01 30.41 -12.23
C GLU A 79 -31.59 30.85 -12.62
N GLU A 80 -30.56 30.60 -11.79
CA GLU A 80 -29.17 30.96 -12.10
C GLU A 80 -28.53 30.01 -13.12
N LEU A 81 -29.02 28.76 -13.21
CA LEU A 81 -28.64 27.80 -14.24
C LEU A 81 -29.30 28.07 -15.61
N ALA A 82 -30.28 28.99 -15.68
CA ALA A 82 -31.05 29.26 -16.90
C ALA A 82 -30.68 30.58 -17.61
N GLY A 83 -29.84 31.45 -17.04
CA GLY A 83 -29.69 32.82 -17.51
C GLY A 83 -28.24 33.30 -17.69
N GLY A 84 -27.50 32.74 -18.65
CA GLY A 84 -26.19 33.26 -19.06
C GLY A 84 -26.17 33.70 -20.53
N THR A 85 -26.43 34.98 -20.81
CA THR A 85 -26.21 35.60 -22.13
C THR A 85 -24.73 35.97 -22.28
N PRO A 86 -24.10 35.81 -23.46
CA PRO A 86 -22.68 36.11 -23.64
C PRO A 86 -22.40 37.62 -23.63
N GLY A 87 -21.57 38.08 -22.69
CA GLY A 87 -21.09 39.45 -22.59
C GLY A 87 -19.89 39.72 -23.51
N GLU A 88 -19.94 40.89 -24.13
CA GLU A 88 -19.03 41.52 -25.09
C GLU A 88 -17.58 41.74 -24.56
N PRO A 89 -16.54 41.60 -25.41
CA PRO A 89 -15.14 41.80 -24.98
C PRO A 89 -14.73 43.28 -24.97
N GLY A 90 -14.17 43.73 -23.84
CA GLY A 90 -13.54 45.04 -23.68
C GLY A 90 -12.09 45.11 -24.22
N PRO A 91 -11.55 46.33 -24.43
CA PRO A 91 -10.36 46.58 -25.27
C PRO A 91 -9.01 46.35 -24.56
N PRO A 92 -7.90 46.24 -25.33
CA PRO A 92 -6.60 45.83 -24.83
C PRO A 92 -5.83 46.99 -24.18
N GLY A 93 -5.33 46.74 -22.96
CA GLY A 93 -4.40 47.62 -22.24
C GLY A 93 -2.95 47.27 -22.53
N GLU A 94 -2.14 48.31 -22.70
CA GLU A 94 -0.81 48.34 -23.28
C GLU A 94 0.34 47.74 -22.44
N ALA A 95 1.40 47.45 -23.20
CA ALA A 95 2.72 46.93 -22.86
C ALA A 95 3.44 47.54 -21.64
N GLY A 96 4.16 46.67 -20.91
CA GLY A 96 5.29 47.01 -20.07
C GLY A 96 6.44 46.03 -20.31
N GLU A 97 7.51 46.54 -20.93
CA GLU A 97 8.77 45.86 -21.24
C GLU A 97 9.61 45.53 -19.99
N GLY A 98 10.33 44.39 -20.05
CA GLY A 98 11.75 44.39 -19.67
C GLY A 98 12.17 43.77 -18.34
N ALA A 99 12.02 42.44 -18.18
CA ALA A 99 12.91 41.64 -17.33
C ALA A 99 13.06 40.22 -17.90
N PRO A 100 14.29 39.66 -18.01
CA PRO A 100 14.47 38.28 -18.45
C PRO A 100 13.82 37.34 -17.42
N LYS A 101 12.76 36.64 -17.83
CA LYS A 101 12.15 35.57 -17.03
C LYS A 101 13.24 34.53 -16.69
N PRO A 102 13.43 34.16 -15.40
CA PRO A 102 14.22 32.98 -15.09
C PRO A 102 13.60 31.77 -15.80
N ALA A 103 14.45 30.86 -16.29
CA ALA A 103 13.99 29.61 -16.88
C ALA A 103 12.94 28.96 -15.97
N PRO A 104 11.81 28.47 -16.51
CA PRO A 104 10.76 27.89 -15.69
C PRO A 104 11.35 26.78 -14.83
N SER A 105 11.31 26.95 -13.50
CA SER A 105 11.60 25.87 -12.57
C SER A 105 10.52 24.82 -12.77
N TRP A 106 10.89 23.69 -13.38
CA TRP A 106 9.98 22.58 -13.65
C TRP A 106 9.27 22.17 -12.36
N SER A 107 8.00 22.53 -12.24
CA SER A 107 7.17 22.14 -11.11
C SER A 107 6.81 20.66 -11.26
N LYS A 108 6.93 19.93 -10.15
CA LYS A 108 6.40 18.56 -10.01
C LYS A 108 5.01 18.45 -10.65
N PRO A 109 4.66 17.32 -11.29
CA PRO A 109 3.31 17.09 -11.78
C PRO A 109 2.29 17.35 -10.66
N GLU A 110 1.21 18.08 -10.98
CA GLU A 110 0.17 18.49 -10.01
C GLU A 110 -0.54 17.32 -9.32
N ARG A 111 -0.41 16.10 -9.86
CA ARG A 111 -1.07 14.89 -9.37
C ARG A 111 -0.06 13.88 -8.86
N SER A 112 -0.43 13.17 -7.79
CA SER A 112 0.37 12.04 -7.32
C SER A 112 0.25 10.86 -8.28
N TRP A 113 1.32 10.06 -8.41
CA TRP A 113 1.36 8.93 -9.36
C TRP A 113 0.24 7.90 -9.12
N ALA A 114 -0.08 7.61 -7.85
CA ALA A 114 -1.18 6.70 -7.51
C ALA A 114 -2.55 7.23 -7.98
N GLU A 115 -2.71 8.56 -7.98
CA GLU A 115 -3.91 9.23 -8.47
C GLU A 115 -3.95 9.24 -10.01
N GLN A 116 -2.83 9.41 -10.69
CA GLN A 116 -2.73 9.26 -12.15
C GLN A 116 -3.06 7.84 -12.59
N VAL A 117 -2.50 6.81 -11.94
CA VAL A 117 -2.81 5.40 -12.25
C VAL A 117 -4.28 5.07 -12.00
N LYS A 118 -4.84 5.57 -10.90
CA LYS A 118 -6.27 5.41 -10.58
C LYS A 118 -7.15 6.10 -11.64
N LEU A 119 -6.86 7.36 -11.96
CA LEU A 119 -7.59 8.11 -12.99
C LEU A 119 -7.43 7.47 -14.37
N SER A 120 -6.27 6.91 -14.68
CA SER A 120 -6.02 6.15 -15.90
C SER A 120 -6.91 4.90 -15.99
N HIS A 121 -6.97 4.08 -14.94
CA HIS A 121 -7.87 2.92 -14.90
C HIS A 121 -9.35 3.30 -14.97
N GLU A 122 -9.71 4.46 -14.43
CA GLU A 122 -11.08 4.98 -14.48
C GLU A 122 -11.41 5.65 -15.84
N GLY A 123 -10.44 5.77 -16.76
CA GLY A 123 -10.59 6.52 -18.02
C GLY A 123 -10.64 8.04 -17.84
N LYS A 124 -10.42 8.52 -16.61
CA LYS A 124 -10.55 9.90 -16.14
C LYS A 124 -9.23 10.67 -16.10
N LEU A 125 -8.13 10.10 -16.58
CA LEU A 125 -6.82 10.78 -16.60
C LEU A 125 -6.94 12.17 -17.25
N PHE A 126 -7.79 12.27 -18.28
CA PHE A 126 -8.08 13.47 -19.06
C PHE A 126 -9.47 14.11 -18.77
N ASP A 127 -10.23 13.60 -17.79
CA ASP A 127 -11.57 14.12 -17.50
C ASP A 127 -11.50 15.32 -16.55
N ARG A 128 -11.59 16.51 -17.12
CA ARG A 128 -12.21 17.66 -16.44
C ARG A 128 -13.72 17.54 -16.64
N ALA A 129 -14.40 16.96 -15.64
CA ALA A 129 -15.86 16.89 -15.45
C ALA A 129 -16.72 17.10 -16.72
N ALA A 130 -16.82 16.10 -17.58
CA ALA A 130 -17.83 16.06 -18.64
C ALA A 130 -18.47 14.67 -18.70
N PRO A 131 -19.79 14.56 -18.89
CA PRO A 131 -20.48 13.28 -18.95
C PRO A 131 -20.08 12.48 -20.19
N LYS A 132 -19.91 11.17 -20.04
CA LYS A 132 -19.53 10.22 -21.10
C LYS A 132 -20.66 10.13 -22.15
N PRO A 133 -20.50 10.62 -23.39
CA PRO A 133 -21.52 10.47 -24.43
C PRO A 133 -21.50 9.04 -25.00
N ALA A 134 -22.65 8.62 -25.57
CA ALA A 134 -22.75 7.40 -26.36
C ALA A 134 -21.74 7.44 -27.53
N SER A 135 -21.09 6.31 -27.84
CA SER A 135 -20.01 6.19 -28.84
C SER A 135 -20.23 7.10 -30.05
N PRO A 136 -19.54 8.25 -30.11
CA PRO A 136 -19.66 9.14 -31.24
C PRO A 136 -18.89 8.53 -32.42
N GLY A 137 -19.31 8.87 -33.64
CA GLY A 137 -18.45 8.68 -34.81
C GLY A 137 -17.12 9.44 -34.64
N PRO A 138 -16.17 9.29 -35.57
CA PRO A 138 -14.89 10.00 -35.50
C PRO A 138 -15.12 11.49 -35.27
N VAL A 139 -14.75 11.96 -34.08
CA VAL A 139 -14.88 13.37 -33.69
C VAL A 139 -13.70 14.10 -34.33
N GLU A 140 -13.98 14.94 -35.32
CA GLU A 140 -12.98 15.89 -35.81
C GLU A 140 -12.63 16.87 -34.67
N PRO A 141 -11.33 17.14 -34.42
CA PRO A 141 -10.93 18.09 -33.40
C PRO A 141 -11.53 19.48 -33.71
N PRO A 142 -11.82 20.30 -32.68
CA PRO A 142 -12.36 21.64 -32.88
C PRO A 142 -11.47 22.43 -33.86
N PRO A 143 -12.07 23.20 -34.79
CA PRO A 143 -11.36 23.81 -35.93
C PRO A 143 -10.27 24.82 -35.53
N ASP A 144 -10.22 25.22 -34.27
CA ASP A 144 -9.34 26.27 -33.77
C ASP A 144 -7.97 25.77 -33.27
N VAL A 145 -7.71 24.45 -33.25
CA VAL A 145 -6.44 23.89 -32.77
C VAL A 145 -5.51 23.57 -33.95
N GLU A 146 -4.37 24.27 -34.04
CA GLU A 146 -3.40 24.11 -35.13
C GLU A 146 -2.84 22.66 -35.19
N PRO A 147 -2.96 21.96 -36.33
CA PRO A 147 -2.44 20.60 -36.49
C PRO A 147 -0.94 20.51 -36.20
N GLY A 148 -0.53 19.43 -35.53
CA GLY A 148 0.87 19.19 -35.18
C GLY A 148 1.33 19.85 -33.88
N THR A 149 0.47 20.63 -33.21
CA THR A 149 0.73 21.11 -31.83
C THR A 149 0.40 20.03 -30.80
N LEU A 150 0.99 20.11 -29.61
CA LEU A 150 0.67 19.18 -28.53
C LEU A 150 -0.82 19.22 -28.15
N ALA A 151 -1.42 20.41 -28.12
CA ALA A 151 -2.85 20.58 -27.86
C ALA A 151 -3.72 19.80 -28.86
N TRP A 152 -3.31 19.78 -30.14
CA TRP A 152 -3.97 19.00 -31.17
C TRP A 152 -3.90 17.49 -30.88
N PHE A 153 -2.72 16.98 -30.50
CA PHE A 153 -2.55 15.57 -30.14
C PHE A 153 -3.34 15.18 -28.88
N LEU A 154 -3.36 16.03 -27.86
CA LEU A 154 -4.12 15.78 -26.62
C LEU A 154 -5.62 15.71 -26.89
N GLU A 155 -6.16 16.64 -27.68
CA GLU A 155 -7.59 16.63 -28.03
C GLU A 155 -7.94 15.43 -28.92
N LYS A 156 -7.07 15.07 -29.88
CA LYS A 156 -7.21 13.84 -30.68
C LYS A 156 -7.20 12.58 -29.80
N GLY A 157 -6.34 12.53 -28.79
CA GLY A 157 -6.22 11.40 -27.86
C GLY A 157 -7.41 11.25 -26.90
N ARG A 158 -8.11 12.34 -26.59
CA ARG A 158 -9.23 12.35 -25.64
C ARG A 158 -10.34 11.37 -26.03
N PHE A 159 -10.70 11.33 -27.30
CA PHE A 159 -11.78 10.49 -27.84
C PHE A 159 -11.31 9.14 -28.39
N ALA A 160 -10.00 8.93 -28.45
CA ALA A 160 -9.39 7.72 -28.98
C ALA A 160 -9.48 6.55 -28.00
N SER A 161 -9.57 5.32 -28.53
CA SER A 161 -9.37 4.09 -27.77
C SER A 161 -7.94 3.96 -27.25
N ASP A 162 -7.69 3.09 -26.26
CA ASP A 162 -6.35 2.94 -25.67
C ASP A 162 -5.28 2.58 -26.70
N ALA A 163 -5.61 1.77 -27.72
CA ALA A 163 -4.70 1.44 -28.80
C ALA A 163 -4.41 2.65 -29.70
N GLU A 164 -5.46 3.38 -30.10
CA GLU A 164 -5.32 4.59 -30.91
C GLU A 164 -4.55 5.69 -30.17
N ARG A 165 -4.68 5.79 -28.83
CA ARG A 165 -3.90 6.71 -28.01
C ARG A 165 -2.39 6.48 -28.11
N VAL A 166 -1.95 5.21 -28.20
CA VAL A 166 -0.54 4.90 -28.42
C VAL A 166 -0.08 5.40 -29.78
N ASP A 167 -0.88 5.21 -30.83
CA ASP A 167 -0.52 5.65 -32.18
C ASP A 167 -0.51 7.18 -32.28
N ILE A 168 -1.50 7.87 -31.69
CA ILE A 168 -1.53 9.33 -31.58
C ILE A 168 -0.32 9.85 -30.81
N ALA A 169 0.05 9.21 -29.69
CA ALA A 169 1.21 9.65 -28.92
C ALA A 169 2.54 9.41 -29.67
N ARG A 170 2.63 8.37 -30.50
CA ARG A 170 3.79 8.19 -31.40
C ARG A 170 3.85 9.25 -32.48
N GLU A 171 2.70 9.61 -33.08
CA GLU A 171 2.63 10.74 -34.00
C GLU A 171 3.06 12.04 -33.31
N ALA A 172 2.64 12.25 -32.05
CA ALA A 172 3.04 13.40 -31.25
C ALA A 172 4.55 13.48 -31.06
N VAL A 173 5.19 12.38 -30.64
CA VAL A 173 6.66 12.31 -30.48
C VAL A 173 7.39 12.50 -31.81
N ALA A 174 6.84 11.98 -32.92
CA ALA A 174 7.43 12.18 -34.24
C ALA A 174 7.37 13.64 -34.70
N ALA A 175 6.24 14.32 -34.44
CA ALA A 175 6.04 15.72 -34.79
C ALA A 175 6.80 16.68 -33.84
N LEU A 176 6.89 16.32 -32.56
CA LEU A 176 7.44 17.16 -31.49
C LEU A 176 8.56 16.41 -30.72
N PRO A 177 9.67 16.02 -31.38
CA PRO A 177 10.68 15.14 -30.78
C PRO A 177 11.47 15.76 -29.61
N THR A 178 11.45 17.08 -29.49
CA THR A 178 12.10 17.86 -28.42
C THR A 178 11.13 18.29 -27.32
N ASP A 179 9.84 17.99 -27.46
CA ASP A 179 8.83 18.35 -26.47
C ASP A 179 8.68 17.23 -25.42
N PRO A 180 9.01 17.48 -24.14
CA PRO A 180 8.91 16.45 -23.11
C PRO A 180 7.47 15.96 -22.89
N GLU A 181 6.45 16.79 -23.10
CA GLU A 181 5.06 16.38 -22.86
C GLU A 181 4.58 15.36 -23.90
N ALA A 182 5.07 15.42 -25.15
CA ALA A 182 4.80 14.40 -26.15
C ALA A 182 5.36 13.03 -25.73
N TRP A 183 6.56 12.99 -25.14
CA TRP A 183 7.16 11.75 -24.62
C TRP A 183 6.43 11.20 -23.41
N TRP A 184 5.94 12.09 -22.52
CA TRP A 184 5.09 11.69 -21.41
C TRP A 184 3.76 11.09 -21.86
N MET A 185 3.11 11.73 -22.84
CA MET A 185 1.90 11.20 -23.47
C MET A 185 2.12 9.78 -24.02
N LEU A 186 3.27 9.53 -24.66
CA LEU A 186 3.63 8.21 -25.16
C LEU A 186 3.85 7.19 -24.05
N HIS A 187 4.62 7.54 -23.02
CA HIS A 187 4.87 6.65 -21.88
C HIS A 187 3.58 6.27 -21.16
N GLU A 188 2.69 7.24 -20.90
CA GLU A 188 1.40 6.99 -20.24
C GLU A 188 0.50 6.09 -21.09
N ALA A 189 0.36 6.36 -22.39
CA ALA A 189 -0.44 5.52 -23.30
C ALA A 189 0.09 4.08 -23.36
N LEU A 190 1.40 3.89 -23.34
CA LEU A 190 2.03 2.57 -23.30
C LEU A 190 1.80 1.85 -21.96
N LEU A 191 1.79 2.57 -20.83
CA LEU A 191 1.43 1.99 -19.54
C LEU A 191 -0.03 1.52 -19.48
N VAL A 192 -0.97 2.34 -19.96
CA VAL A 192 -2.41 1.99 -19.99
C VAL A 192 -2.65 0.70 -20.78
N THR A 193 -1.93 0.54 -21.89
CA THR A 193 -2.03 -0.64 -22.75
C THR A 193 -1.15 -1.81 -22.30
N ASN A 194 -0.55 -1.73 -21.11
CA ASN A 194 0.33 -2.75 -20.52
C ASN A 194 1.54 -3.11 -21.43
N ARG A 195 2.07 -2.14 -22.16
CA ARG A 195 3.25 -2.27 -23.04
C ARG A 195 4.52 -1.80 -22.30
N ILE A 196 4.79 -2.41 -21.15
CA ILE A 196 5.82 -1.97 -20.17
C ILE A 196 7.21 -1.80 -20.79
N THR A 197 7.67 -2.76 -21.61
CA THR A 197 9.00 -2.69 -22.24
C THR A 197 9.12 -1.52 -23.21
N GLU A 198 8.05 -1.19 -23.93
CA GLU A 198 8.02 -0.01 -24.81
C GLU A 198 7.92 1.29 -24.02
N ALA A 199 7.16 1.30 -22.91
CA ALA A 199 7.09 2.46 -22.02
C ALA A 199 8.49 2.79 -21.44
N ALA A 200 9.25 1.78 -21.01
CA ALA A 200 10.63 1.95 -20.58
C ALA A 200 11.54 2.46 -21.71
N ALA A 201 11.36 1.96 -22.95
CA ALA A 201 12.10 2.43 -24.11
C ALA A 201 11.80 3.90 -24.44
N ALA A 202 10.54 4.34 -24.32
CA ALA A 202 10.17 5.74 -24.54
C ALA A 202 10.87 6.69 -23.55
N LEU A 203 10.89 6.37 -22.25
CA LEU A 203 11.62 7.17 -21.25
C LEU A 203 13.13 7.20 -21.53
N ARG A 204 13.69 6.06 -21.91
CA ARG A 204 15.12 5.94 -22.26
C ARG A 204 15.47 6.80 -23.46
N ASP A 205 14.68 6.75 -24.52
CA ASP A 205 14.93 7.50 -25.75
C ASP A 205 14.78 9.01 -25.51
N ALA A 206 13.81 9.43 -24.68
CA ALA A 206 13.69 10.80 -24.21
C ALA A 206 14.93 11.26 -23.43
N HIS A 207 15.40 10.45 -22.47
CA HIS A 207 16.62 10.73 -21.69
C HIS A 207 17.87 10.83 -22.58
N ARG A 208 18.05 9.90 -23.53
CA ARG A 208 19.18 9.91 -24.49
C ARG A 208 19.18 11.13 -25.41
N ARG A 209 18.01 11.75 -25.64
CA ARG A 209 17.86 13.01 -26.37
C ARG A 209 18.19 14.25 -25.54
N GLY A 210 18.55 14.08 -24.27
CA GLY A 210 18.86 15.17 -23.34
C GLY A 210 17.63 15.85 -22.76
N LEU A 211 16.45 15.22 -22.84
CA LEU A 211 15.27 15.73 -22.15
C LEU A 211 15.41 15.43 -20.66
N GLU A 212 15.40 16.49 -19.84
CA GLU A 212 15.55 16.36 -18.39
C GLU A 212 14.33 15.69 -17.75
N GLY A 213 14.54 15.03 -16.61
CA GLY A 213 13.45 14.43 -15.82
C GLY A 213 12.99 13.04 -16.26
N PHE A 214 13.59 12.45 -17.30
CA PHE A 214 13.22 11.10 -17.79
C PHE A 214 14.03 9.94 -17.16
N LEU A 215 15.16 10.23 -16.53
CA LEU A 215 15.96 9.22 -15.82
C LEU A 215 15.31 8.76 -14.50
N GLU A 216 14.74 9.67 -13.70
CA GLU A 216 14.07 9.31 -12.44
C GLU A 216 12.90 8.32 -12.64
N PRO A 217 11.95 8.58 -13.55
CA PRO A 217 10.83 7.71 -13.83
C PRO A 217 11.28 6.37 -14.41
N LEU A 218 12.32 6.35 -15.26
CA LEU A 218 12.88 5.12 -15.80
C LEU A 218 13.38 4.22 -14.67
N VAL A 219 14.19 4.77 -13.76
CA VAL A 219 14.74 4.08 -12.59
C VAL A 219 13.64 3.66 -11.61
N ARG A 220 12.65 4.53 -11.38
CA ARG A 220 11.62 4.27 -10.37
C ARG A 220 10.55 3.29 -10.84
N GLN A 221 10.09 3.41 -12.08
CA GLN A 221 8.91 2.70 -12.59
C GLN A 221 9.27 1.43 -13.37
N HIS A 222 10.46 1.40 -13.98
CA HIS A 222 10.91 0.29 -14.83
C HIS A 222 12.31 -0.22 -14.42
N PRO A 223 12.56 -0.52 -13.14
CA PRO A 223 13.88 -0.89 -12.62
C PRO A 223 14.49 -2.11 -13.35
N GLU A 224 13.66 -3.04 -13.83
CA GLU A 224 14.06 -4.23 -14.59
C GLU A 224 14.58 -3.91 -16.00
N HIS A 225 14.23 -2.75 -16.54
CA HIS A 225 14.59 -2.33 -17.89
C HIS A 225 15.74 -1.30 -17.91
N VAL A 226 16.16 -0.74 -16.78
CA VAL A 226 17.26 0.25 -16.74
C VAL A 226 18.57 -0.40 -17.17
N GLU A 227 19.29 0.20 -18.11
CA GLU A 227 20.59 -0.29 -18.58
C GLU A 227 21.72 0.03 -17.57
N ARG A 228 22.88 -0.63 -17.70
CA ARG A 228 24.01 -0.44 -16.77
C ARG A 228 24.53 1.00 -16.79
N LEU A 229 24.67 1.59 -17.98
CA LEU A 229 25.14 2.97 -18.14
C LEU A 229 24.17 3.97 -17.49
N GLU A 230 22.87 3.74 -17.62
CA GLU A 230 21.80 4.54 -17.00
C GLU A 230 21.83 4.42 -15.48
N LEU A 231 22.11 3.23 -14.92
CA LEU A 231 22.27 3.05 -13.48
C LEU A 231 23.51 3.75 -12.92
N ASP A 232 24.63 3.72 -13.65
CA ASP A 232 25.83 4.43 -13.25
C ASP A 232 25.61 5.95 -13.26
N GLU A 233 24.85 6.46 -14.24
CA GLU A 233 24.41 7.85 -14.29
C GLU A 233 23.45 8.19 -13.14
N ALA A 234 22.45 7.35 -12.91
CA ALA A 234 21.47 7.55 -11.85
C ALA A 234 22.12 7.54 -10.46
N ARG A 235 23.13 6.70 -10.25
CA ARG A 235 23.94 6.68 -9.02
C ARG A 235 24.70 7.98 -8.81
N ARG A 236 25.30 8.55 -9.87
CA ARG A 236 25.96 9.87 -9.77
C ARG A 236 24.93 10.96 -9.44
N ALA A 237 23.81 10.99 -10.16
CA ALA A 237 22.75 11.96 -9.93
C ALA A 237 22.13 11.85 -8.51
N ALA A 238 22.02 10.64 -7.95
CA ALA A 238 21.56 10.45 -6.56
C ALA A 238 22.54 11.03 -5.53
N ARG A 239 23.86 10.85 -5.72
CA ARG A 239 24.89 11.45 -4.86
C ARG A 239 24.84 12.98 -4.88
N GLU A 240 24.60 13.53 -6.05
CA GLU A 240 24.40 14.98 -6.28
C GLU A 240 23.03 15.49 -5.77
N GLY A 241 22.15 14.61 -5.27
CA GLY A 241 20.83 14.99 -4.76
C GLY A 241 19.80 15.29 -5.86
N ARG A 242 20.11 14.99 -7.12
CA ARG A 242 19.19 15.15 -8.26
C ARG A 242 18.19 14.02 -8.43
N LEU A 243 18.48 12.84 -7.86
CA LEU A 243 17.59 11.68 -7.86
C LEU A 243 17.42 11.10 -6.45
N SER A 244 16.30 10.40 -6.23
CA SER A 244 16.08 9.62 -5.01
C SER A 244 17.09 8.47 -4.92
N PRO A 245 17.98 8.43 -3.90
CA PRO A 245 18.93 7.33 -3.73
C PRO A 245 18.24 5.97 -3.60
N LEU A 246 17.06 5.94 -3.00
CA LEU A 246 16.30 4.71 -2.84
C LEU A 246 15.78 4.14 -4.17
N ALA A 247 15.31 4.99 -5.09
CA ALA A 247 14.86 4.51 -6.40
C ALA A 247 16.03 3.84 -7.15
N VAL A 248 17.22 4.43 -7.05
CA VAL A 248 18.45 3.86 -7.60
C VAL A 248 18.82 2.54 -6.91
N ALA A 249 18.79 2.51 -5.57
CA ALA A 249 19.06 1.29 -4.81
C ALA A 249 18.10 0.15 -5.17
N ASN A 250 16.81 0.43 -5.32
CA ASN A 250 15.81 -0.56 -5.73
C ASN A 250 16.09 -1.10 -7.14
N SER A 251 16.57 -0.26 -8.05
CA SER A 251 16.94 -0.72 -9.41
C SER A 251 18.14 -1.67 -9.40
N PHE A 252 19.17 -1.39 -8.59
CA PHE A 252 20.28 -2.33 -8.39
C PHE A 252 19.80 -3.66 -7.78
N LEU A 253 18.90 -3.60 -6.80
CA LEU A 253 18.33 -4.80 -6.16
C LEU A 253 17.55 -5.66 -7.16
N VAL A 254 16.69 -5.07 -7.99
CA VAL A 254 15.92 -5.79 -9.03
C VAL A 254 16.84 -6.48 -10.04
N ARG A 255 18.03 -5.91 -10.29
CA ARG A 255 19.05 -6.49 -11.16
C ARG A 255 19.97 -7.52 -10.46
N GLY A 256 19.73 -7.81 -9.19
CA GLY A 256 20.52 -8.78 -8.42
C GLY A 256 21.86 -8.24 -7.90
N ASP A 257 22.12 -6.94 -7.99
CA ASP A 257 23.32 -6.30 -7.43
C ASP A 257 23.01 -5.73 -6.04
N ALA A 258 22.79 -6.64 -5.08
CA ALA A 258 22.42 -6.27 -3.72
C ALA A 258 23.51 -5.48 -2.99
N GLU A 259 24.80 -5.75 -3.26
CA GLU A 259 25.91 -5.04 -2.63
C GLU A 259 25.91 -3.56 -3.02
N THR A 260 25.78 -3.26 -4.32
CA THR A 260 25.67 -1.87 -4.77
C THR A 260 24.36 -1.24 -4.30
N ALA A 261 23.26 -1.99 -4.30
CA ALA A 261 21.98 -1.52 -3.78
C ALA A 261 22.08 -1.09 -2.31
N GLY A 262 22.70 -1.93 -1.47
CA GLY A 262 22.92 -1.66 -0.05
C GLY A 262 23.83 -0.46 0.18
N ALA A 263 24.90 -0.32 -0.61
CA ALA A 263 25.79 0.84 -0.55
C ALA A 263 25.04 2.14 -0.88
N VAL A 264 24.32 2.20 -2.01
CA VAL A 264 23.53 3.39 -2.39
C VAL A 264 22.44 3.71 -1.36
N PHE A 265 21.80 2.69 -0.79
CA PHE A 265 20.81 2.87 0.27
C PHE A 265 21.42 3.47 1.54
N ARG A 266 22.61 3.00 1.96
CA ARG A 266 23.28 3.54 3.16
C ARG A 266 23.72 4.99 2.97
N ASP A 267 24.24 5.35 1.78
CA ASP A 267 24.60 6.72 1.41
C ASP A 267 23.39 7.68 1.54
N ALA A 268 22.15 7.18 1.41
CA ALA A 268 20.93 7.97 1.51
C ALA A 268 20.67 8.57 2.92
N PHE A 269 21.28 8.00 3.96
CA PHE A 269 21.10 8.45 5.35
C PHE A 269 22.20 9.41 5.82
N ASP A 270 23.18 9.71 4.97
CA ASP A 270 24.25 10.68 5.30
C ASP A 270 23.74 12.13 5.25
N ASP A 271 22.54 12.33 4.70
CA ASP A 271 21.85 13.61 4.65
C ASP A 271 20.39 13.42 5.09
N ASP A 272 20.04 13.96 6.26
CA ASP A 272 18.71 13.80 6.85
C ASP A 272 17.59 14.37 5.95
N ALA A 273 17.89 15.37 5.11
CA ALA A 273 16.92 15.92 4.16
C ALA A 273 16.60 14.95 3.01
N ARG A 274 17.49 13.98 2.75
CA ARG A 274 17.34 12.97 1.70
C ARG A 274 17.00 11.57 2.23
N ALA A 275 17.03 11.38 3.56
CA ALA A 275 16.71 10.11 4.17
C ALA A 275 15.27 9.68 3.79
N PRO A 276 15.08 8.42 3.37
CA PRO A 276 13.74 7.91 3.09
C PRO A 276 12.87 7.89 4.37
N THR A 277 11.56 7.79 4.19
CA THR A 277 10.67 7.57 5.35
C THR A 277 10.99 6.22 5.99
N VAL A 278 10.76 6.09 7.30
CA VAL A 278 11.07 4.85 8.06
C VAL A 278 10.41 3.62 7.44
N HIS A 279 9.14 3.73 7.06
CA HIS A 279 8.39 2.64 6.42
C HIS A 279 9.07 2.18 5.12
N VAL A 280 9.45 3.14 4.28
CA VAL A 280 10.08 2.87 2.98
C VAL A 280 11.49 2.29 3.15
N ALA A 281 12.24 2.75 4.16
CA ALA A 281 13.53 2.19 4.53
C ALA A 281 13.43 0.71 4.96
N LEU A 282 12.41 0.39 5.77
CA LEU A 282 12.17 -0.97 6.25
C LEU A 282 11.68 -1.91 5.14
N ASP A 283 10.81 -1.45 4.25
CA ASP A 283 10.40 -2.20 3.06
C ASP A 283 11.63 -2.61 2.23
N PHE A 284 12.58 -1.69 2.01
CA PHE A 284 13.82 -2.00 1.30
C PHE A 284 14.69 -3.04 2.02
N VAL A 285 14.89 -2.92 3.33
CA VAL A 285 15.62 -3.89 4.16
C VAL A 285 14.99 -5.29 4.07
N LEU A 286 13.66 -5.37 4.16
CA LEU A 286 12.94 -6.63 4.06
C LEU A 286 13.01 -7.23 2.65
N ARG A 287 13.01 -6.40 1.59
CA ARG A 287 13.23 -6.88 0.22
C ARG A 287 14.63 -7.45 0.02
N LEU A 288 15.68 -6.86 0.62
CA LEU A 288 17.03 -7.44 0.63
C LEU A 288 17.05 -8.80 1.32
N ALA A 289 16.39 -8.92 2.49
CA ALA A 289 16.29 -10.20 3.21
C ALA A 289 15.49 -11.25 2.42
N ARG A 290 14.43 -10.82 1.71
CA ARG A 290 13.63 -11.67 0.81
C ARG A 290 14.43 -12.16 -0.40
N ALA A 291 15.31 -11.32 -0.93
CA ALA A 291 16.23 -11.67 -2.01
C ALA A 291 17.45 -12.48 -1.53
N GLU A 292 17.40 -13.04 -0.31
CA GLU A 292 18.45 -13.89 0.28
C GLU A 292 19.81 -13.18 0.54
N HIS A 293 19.83 -11.84 0.55
CA HIS A 293 21.02 -11.04 0.84
C HIS A 293 21.08 -10.63 2.32
N ALA A 294 21.13 -11.61 3.23
CA ALA A 294 21.03 -11.40 4.68
C ALA A 294 22.11 -10.46 5.26
N GLY A 295 23.34 -10.54 4.76
CA GLY A 295 24.44 -9.67 5.21
C GLY A 295 24.16 -8.20 4.91
N VAL A 296 23.88 -7.89 3.64
CA VAL A 296 23.52 -6.53 3.20
C VAL A 296 22.27 -6.02 3.91
N ALA A 297 21.23 -6.87 4.04
CA ALA A 297 20.01 -6.52 4.76
C ALA A 297 20.28 -6.09 6.21
N ARG A 298 21.15 -6.83 6.92
CA ARG A 298 21.55 -6.50 8.29
C ARG A 298 22.28 -5.16 8.36
N GLU A 299 23.26 -4.93 7.49
CA GLU A 299 24.01 -3.65 7.45
C GLU A 299 23.08 -2.46 7.18
N CYS A 300 22.14 -2.62 6.25
CA CYS A 300 21.12 -1.60 5.95
C CYS A 300 20.20 -1.36 7.16
N HIS A 301 19.75 -2.42 7.84
CA HIS A 301 18.96 -2.31 9.06
C HIS A 301 19.73 -1.56 10.17
N GLU A 302 20.99 -1.91 10.40
CA GLU A 302 21.84 -1.24 11.39
C GLU A 302 22.01 0.25 11.08
N ARG A 303 22.13 0.62 9.80
CA ARG A 303 22.16 2.04 9.38
C ARG A 303 20.86 2.75 9.69
N VAL A 304 19.70 2.14 9.39
CA VAL A 304 18.37 2.68 9.72
C VAL A 304 18.22 2.86 11.23
N ALA A 305 18.57 1.84 12.02
CA ALA A 305 18.48 1.88 13.47
C ALA A 305 19.39 2.97 14.07
N ARG A 306 20.61 3.14 13.52
CA ARG A 306 21.51 4.23 13.93
C ARG A 306 20.90 5.60 13.63
N TRP A 307 20.41 5.81 12.41
CA TRP A 307 19.77 7.06 12.01
C TRP A 307 18.56 7.39 12.89
N LEU A 308 17.66 6.42 13.14
CA LEU A 308 16.50 6.61 14.02
C LEU A 308 16.87 7.06 15.43
N ARG A 309 17.97 6.52 15.98
CA ARG A 309 18.50 6.94 17.29
C ARG A 309 19.12 8.34 17.24
N GLU A 310 19.92 8.63 16.22
CA GLU A 310 20.58 9.92 16.03
C GLU A 310 19.56 11.06 15.85
N THR A 311 18.46 10.81 15.14
CA THR A 311 17.40 11.80 14.92
C THR A 311 16.31 11.80 16.00
N GLY A 312 16.36 10.88 16.96
CA GLY A 312 15.31 10.71 17.99
C GLY A 312 13.96 10.20 17.48
N ARG A 313 13.90 9.70 16.23
CA ARG A 313 12.66 9.26 15.57
C ARG A 313 12.21 7.87 15.99
N GLU A 314 13.06 7.12 16.69
CA GLU A 314 12.69 5.81 17.27
C GLU A 314 11.50 5.94 18.24
N VAL A 315 11.40 7.05 18.98
CA VAL A 315 10.26 7.31 19.89
C VAL A 315 8.98 7.62 19.11
N GLU A 316 9.08 8.26 17.94
CA GLU A 316 7.92 8.62 17.12
C GLU A 316 7.20 7.40 16.54
N ILE A 317 7.97 6.35 16.21
CA ILE A 317 7.43 5.12 15.63
C ILE A 317 6.95 4.13 16.70
N ALA A 318 7.30 4.33 17.97
CA ALA A 318 6.90 3.46 19.07
C ALA A 318 5.36 3.37 19.17
N GLY A 319 4.82 2.15 19.23
CA GLY A 319 3.37 1.92 19.29
C GLY A 319 2.61 2.11 17.98
N SER A 320 3.29 2.41 16.87
CA SER A 320 2.70 2.43 15.53
C SER A 320 2.87 1.10 14.79
N ALA A 321 2.11 0.88 13.71
CA ALA A 321 2.32 -0.28 12.82
C ALA A 321 3.74 -0.30 12.20
N VAL A 322 4.32 0.88 11.95
CA VAL A 322 5.72 1.00 11.49
C VAL A 322 6.68 0.56 12.59
N GLY A 323 6.40 0.87 13.85
CA GLY A 323 7.19 0.40 15.00
C GLY A 323 7.15 -1.12 15.17
N VAL A 324 5.99 -1.75 14.93
CA VAL A 324 5.88 -3.23 14.90
C VAL A 324 6.73 -3.80 13.77
N THR A 325 6.65 -3.23 12.56
CA THR A 325 7.46 -3.65 11.41
C THR A 325 8.97 -3.49 11.70
N TYR A 326 9.36 -2.38 12.33
CA TYR A 326 10.73 -2.12 12.76
C TYR A 326 11.23 -3.19 13.74
N ALA A 327 10.45 -3.51 14.77
CA ALA A 327 10.82 -4.54 15.75
C ALA A 327 10.96 -5.94 15.13
N LEU A 328 10.07 -6.30 14.20
CA LEU A 328 10.15 -7.59 13.49
C LEU A 328 11.33 -7.64 12.52
N ALA A 329 11.63 -6.53 11.82
CA ALA A 329 12.81 -6.41 10.98
C ALA A 329 14.11 -6.51 11.80
N GLN A 330 14.12 -5.97 13.02
CA GLN A 330 15.24 -6.08 13.96
C GLN A 330 15.47 -7.53 14.40
N GLU A 331 14.44 -8.26 14.79
CA GLU A 331 14.54 -9.69 15.10
C GLU A 331 15.05 -10.50 13.89
N LEU A 332 14.53 -10.21 12.70
CA LEU A 332 14.99 -10.85 11.47
C LEU A 332 16.48 -10.56 11.21
N ALA A 333 16.94 -9.32 11.40
CA ALA A 333 18.33 -8.92 11.24
C ALA A 333 19.27 -9.57 12.27
N ALA A 334 18.76 -9.87 13.48
CA ALA A 334 19.50 -10.51 14.57
C ALA A 334 19.79 -12.00 14.31
N LEU A 335 19.01 -12.68 13.46
CA LEU A 335 19.25 -14.08 13.10
C LEU A 335 20.65 -14.28 12.48
N PRO A 336 21.38 -15.37 12.80
CA PRO A 336 22.72 -15.65 12.26
C PRO A 336 22.80 -15.59 10.73
N LEU A 337 23.96 -15.21 10.17
CA LEU A 337 24.11 -15.15 8.69
C LEU A 337 23.93 -16.53 8.02
N GLY A 338 24.25 -17.61 8.73
CA GLY A 338 24.03 -18.99 8.29
C GLY A 338 22.59 -19.51 8.50
N PHE A 339 21.66 -18.68 8.99
CA PHE A 339 20.25 -19.06 9.11
C PHE A 339 19.67 -19.37 7.72
N PRO A 340 18.88 -20.46 7.55
CA PRO A 340 18.43 -20.91 6.23
C PRO A 340 17.80 -19.79 5.38
N PRO A 341 18.39 -19.44 4.21
CA PRO A 341 17.90 -18.33 3.37
C PRO A 341 16.43 -18.46 2.96
N PRO A 342 15.90 -19.64 2.58
CA PRO A 342 14.48 -19.78 2.23
C PRO A 342 13.53 -19.43 3.39
N VAL A 343 13.89 -19.79 4.62
CA VAL A 343 13.09 -19.49 5.81
C VAL A 343 13.13 -17.99 6.11
N ARG A 344 14.31 -17.37 6.03
CA ARG A 344 14.49 -15.93 6.18
C ARG A 344 13.67 -15.16 5.14
N ALA A 345 13.68 -15.61 3.88
CA ALA A 345 12.93 -14.99 2.80
C ALA A 345 11.41 -15.10 3.00
N ALA A 346 10.93 -16.26 3.48
CA ALA A 346 9.52 -16.45 3.84
C ALA A 346 9.09 -15.53 4.99
N LEU A 347 9.93 -15.38 6.02
CA LEU A 347 9.70 -14.46 7.13
C LEU A 347 9.67 -13.00 6.66
N ALA A 348 10.65 -12.58 5.84
CA ALA A 348 10.70 -11.23 5.29
C ALA A 348 9.44 -10.90 4.48
N GLN A 349 8.98 -11.84 3.65
CA GLN A 349 7.74 -11.68 2.89
C GLN A 349 6.52 -11.56 3.82
N ALA A 350 6.41 -12.41 4.84
CA ALA A 350 5.29 -12.34 5.78
C ALA A 350 5.24 -11.03 6.58
N ILE A 351 6.41 -10.47 6.93
CA ILE A 351 6.49 -9.13 7.56
C ILE A 351 6.04 -8.04 6.57
N LEU A 352 6.45 -8.11 5.30
CA LEU A 352 6.00 -7.19 4.25
C LEU A 352 4.48 -7.27 4.02
N ASP A 353 3.90 -8.46 4.13
CA ASP A 353 2.46 -8.69 4.03
C ASP A 353 1.69 -8.27 5.30
N GLY A 354 2.39 -7.84 6.35
CA GLY A 354 1.84 -7.29 7.59
C GLY A 354 1.51 -8.30 8.68
N ASP A 355 1.74 -9.60 8.46
CA ASP A 355 1.52 -10.65 9.46
C ASP A 355 2.56 -11.80 9.32
N PRO A 356 3.48 -11.96 10.29
CA PRO A 356 4.44 -13.06 10.32
C PRO A 356 3.82 -14.46 10.26
N ALA A 357 2.56 -14.63 10.68
CA ALA A 357 1.86 -15.91 10.60
C ALA A 357 1.67 -16.39 9.14
N PHE A 358 1.72 -15.49 8.16
CA PHE A 358 1.67 -15.87 6.74
C PHE A 358 2.89 -16.68 6.27
N ALA A 359 3.97 -16.73 7.05
CA ALA A 359 5.10 -17.62 6.77
C ALA A 359 4.84 -19.09 7.18
N VAL A 360 3.83 -19.38 8.01
CA VAL A 360 3.56 -20.75 8.54
C VAL A 360 3.48 -21.81 7.43
N PRO A 361 2.72 -21.61 6.33
CA PRO A 361 2.62 -22.66 5.30
C PRO A 361 3.94 -22.94 4.59
N ARG A 362 4.71 -21.88 4.30
CA ARG A 362 6.02 -22.01 3.63
C ARG A 362 7.05 -22.66 4.56
N LEU A 363 7.06 -22.28 5.83
CA LEU A 363 7.92 -22.87 6.84
C LEU A 363 7.59 -24.35 7.05
N ALA A 364 6.32 -24.71 7.22
CA ALA A 364 5.92 -26.12 7.38
C ALA A 364 6.39 -26.99 6.21
N SER A 365 6.23 -26.51 4.97
CA SER A 365 6.73 -27.19 3.77
C SER A 365 8.25 -27.34 3.76
N TRP A 366 8.99 -26.34 4.26
CA TRP A 366 10.45 -26.39 4.34
C TRP A 366 10.92 -27.36 5.44
N LEU A 367 10.28 -27.35 6.61
CA LEU A 367 10.57 -28.26 7.73
C LEU A 367 10.38 -29.73 7.32
N ASP A 368 9.31 -30.02 6.58
CA ASP A 368 9.06 -31.37 6.04
C ASP A 368 10.16 -31.82 5.06
N ALA A 369 10.74 -30.89 4.30
CA ALA A 369 11.84 -31.18 3.38
C ALA A 369 13.21 -31.29 4.10
N GLN A 370 13.39 -30.62 5.24
CA GLN A 370 14.66 -30.52 5.97
C GLN A 370 14.52 -30.88 7.47
N PRO A 371 14.05 -32.09 7.82
CA PRO A 371 13.75 -32.44 9.22
C PRO A 371 14.97 -32.36 10.15
N LYS A 372 16.19 -32.57 9.62
CA LYS A 372 17.43 -32.50 10.38
C LYS A 372 17.77 -31.08 10.85
N GLU A 373 17.27 -30.07 10.15
CA GLU A 373 17.55 -28.65 10.44
C GLU A 373 16.46 -28.02 11.32
N THR A 374 15.29 -28.66 11.45
CA THR A 374 14.13 -28.15 12.21
C THR A 374 14.49 -27.65 13.60
N LYS A 375 15.15 -28.49 14.41
CA LYS A 375 15.51 -28.14 15.79
C LYS A 375 16.46 -26.94 15.86
N ALA A 376 17.42 -26.86 14.94
CA ALA A 376 18.38 -25.75 14.90
C ALA A 376 17.70 -24.43 14.50
N VAL A 377 16.77 -24.47 13.55
CA VAL A 377 15.97 -23.30 13.14
C VAL A 377 15.06 -22.83 14.27
N GLU A 378 14.36 -23.74 14.94
CA GLU A 378 13.50 -23.43 16.08
C GLU A 378 14.30 -22.78 17.22
N GLU A 379 15.45 -23.35 17.58
CA GLU A 379 16.34 -22.82 18.60
C GLU A 379 16.89 -21.43 18.24
N GLN A 380 17.32 -21.23 16.99
CA GLN A 380 17.80 -19.92 16.54
C GLN A 380 16.69 -18.85 16.55
N LEU A 381 15.46 -19.21 16.15
CA LEU A 381 14.32 -18.30 16.24
C LEU A 381 13.98 -18.00 17.70
N LEU A 382 13.98 -19.00 18.57
CA LEU A 382 13.70 -18.82 20.00
C LEU A 382 14.69 -17.85 20.66
N VAL A 383 15.99 -17.96 20.33
CA VAL A 383 17.06 -17.15 20.91
C VAL A 383 17.10 -15.74 20.31
N HIS A 384 17.04 -15.61 18.98
CA HIS A 384 17.32 -14.34 18.30
C HIS A 384 16.07 -13.59 17.84
N ALA A 385 14.94 -14.27 17.72
CA ALA A 385 13.71 -13.72 17.15
C ALA A 385 12.45 -14.26 17.86
N PRO A 386 12.32 -14.02 19.19
CA PRO A 386 11.29 -14.65 20.01
C PRO A 386 9.86 -14.29 19.58
N THR A 387 9.63 -13.10 19.04
CA THR A 387 8.32 -12.71 18.51
C THR A 387 7.99 -13.48 17.24
N LEU A 388 8.95 -13.58 16.31
CA LEU A 388 8.79 -14.40 15.10
C LEU A 388 8.61 -15.89 15.45
N HIS A 389 9.37 -16.42 16.41
CA HIS A 389 9.21 -17.78 16.91
C HIS A 389 7.78 -18.04 17.42
N ARG A 390 7.24 -17.13 18.25
CA ARG A 390 5.88 -17.24 18.78
C ARG A 390 4.83 -17.26 17.67
N ALA A 391 4.99 -16.42 16.64
CA ALA A 391 4.10 -16.38 15.48
C ALA A 391 4.17 -17.67 14.64
N LEU A 392 5.35 -18.30 14.58
CA LEU A 392 5.62 -19.51 13.79
C LEU A 392 5.38 -20.83 14.55
N ARG A 393 5.13 -20.79 15.86
CA ARG A 393 4.86 -21.98 16.68
C ARG A 393 3.87 -22.99 16.05
N PRO A 394 2.79 -22.57 15.37
CA PRO A 394 1.91 -23.53 14.68
C PRO A 394 2.63 -24.39 13.63
N ALA A 395 3.60 -23.84 12.89
CA ALA A 395 4.36 -24.59 11.89
C ALA A 395 5.18 -25.71 12.52
N PHE A 396 5.86 -25.43 13.64
CA PHE A 396 6.65 -26.41 14.39
C PHE A 396 5.77 -27.50 15.00
N GLN A 397 4.61 -27.13 15.56
CA GLN A 397 3.64 -28.09 16.10
C GLN A 397 3.07 -29.01 15.02
N MET A 398 2.75 -28.47 13.84
CA MET A 398 2.29 -29.27 12.70
C MET A 398 3.35 -30.27 12.25
N HIS A 399 4.61 -29.86 12.17
CA HIS A 399 5.71 -30.74 11.80
C HIS A 399 5.96 -31.83 12.85
N ALA A 400 6.01 -31.47 14.13
CA ALA A 400 6.18 -32.44 15.22
C ALA A 400 5.06 -33.50 15.24
N ALA A 401 3.80 -33.09 15.04
CA ALA A 401 2.67 -34.02 14.92
C ALA A 401 2.81 -34.93 13.69
N ALA A 402 3.32 -34.42 12.56
CA ALA A 402 3.58 -35.22 11.38
C ALA A 402 4.72 -36.24 11.58
N GLU A 403 5.76 -35.89 12.33
CA GLU A 403 6.84 -36.82 12.69
C GLU A 403 6.37 -37.98 13.57
N VAL A 404 5.55 -37.69 14.59
CA VAL A 404 4.97 -38.74 15.46
C VAL A 404 4.11 -39.70 14.64
N ASN A 405 3.23 -39.19 13.77
CA ASN A 405 2.40 -40.05 12.91
C ASN A 405 3.25 -40.90 11.96
N ARG A 406 4.35 -40.37 11.41
CA ARG A 406 5.30 -41.13 10.58
C ARG A 406 6.01 -42.23 11.37
N ALA A 407 6.37 -41.97 12.62
CA ALA A 407 6.99 -42.96 13.50
C ALA A 407 6.02 -44.11 13.85
N ASP A 408 4.73 -43.79 14.04
CA ASP A 408 3.68 -44.75 14.39
C ASP A 408 3.08 -45.49 13.17
N GLY A 409 3.54 -45.20 11.95
CA GLY A 409 2.98 -45.77 10.72
C GLY A 409 1.55 -45.32 10.42
N LEU A 410 1.09 -44.25 11.06
CA LEU A 410 -0.22 -43.68 10.83
C LEU A 410 -0.23 -42.86 9.53
N PRO A 411 -1.33 -42.89 8.75
CA PRO A 411 -1.47 -42.00 7.60
C PRO A 411 -1.40 -40.54 8.07
N PRO A 412 -0.81 -39.63 7.27
CA PRO A 412 -0.73 -38.23 7.64
C PRO A 412 -2.14 -37.67 7.90
N PRO A 413 -2.31 -36.81 8.92
CA PRO A 413 -3.61 -36.23 9.22
C PRO A 413 -4.13 -35.49 7.97
N PRO A 414 -5.45 -35.53 7.71
CA PRO A 414 -6.03 -34.80 6.59
C PRO A 414 -5.68 -33.32 6.77
N ARG A 415 -5.09 -32.72 5.72
CA ARG A 415 -4.74 -31.29 5.73
C ARG A 415 -6.01 -30.46 6.00
N PRO A 416 -5.95 -29.43 6.85
CA PRO A 416 -7.12 -28.63 7.21
C PRO A 416 -7.81 -28.08 5.95
N VAL A 417 -9.12 -28.32 5.86
CA VAL A 417 -9.98 -27.89 4.75
C VAL A 417 -10.00 -26.35 4.75
N GLY A 418 -9.42 -25.74 3.71
CA GLY A 418 -9.11 -24.30 3.63
C GLY A 418 -7.65 -24.02 3.22
N TRP A 419 -6.79 -25.04 3.28
CA TRP A 419 -5.39 -24.97 2.85
C TRP A 419 -5.22 -25.29 1.36
N THR A 420 -5.98 -24.64 0.48
CA THR A 420 -5.76 -24.70 -0.97
C THR A 420 -4.75 -23.63 -1.36
N GLY A 421 -3.48 -23.86 -1.04
CA GLY A 421 -2.39 -23.03 -1.52
C GLY A 421 -2.24 -23.20 -3.03
N SER A 422 -2.85 -22.30 -3.81
CA SER A 422 -2.66 -22.14 -5.26
C SER A 422 -1.28 -21.57 -5.63
N GLY A 423 -0.25 -21.91 -4.86
CA GLY A 423 1.13 -21.42 -5.02
C GLY A 423 2.07 -22.57 -5.33
N GLY A 424 1.82 -23.29 -6.44
CA GLY A 424 2.76 -24.25 -7.02
C GLY A 424 3.94 -23.54 -7.67
N GLY A 425 4.72 -22.79 -6.89
CA GLY A 425 6.07 -22.39 -7.27
C GLY A 425 6.99 -23.54 -6.92
N SER A 426 7.48 -24.28 -7.92
CA SER A 426 8.48 -25.31 -7.71
C SER A 426 9.74 -24.68 -7.13
N TRP A 427 10.02 -24.98 -5.86
CA TRP A 427 11.36 -24.80 -5.32
C TRP A 427 12.32 -25.62 -6.18
N GLY A 428 13.47 -25.03 -6.52
CA GLY A 428 14.35 -25.44 -7.60
C GLY A 428 14.60 -26.94 -7.74
N GLU A 429 14.76 -27.37 -8.98
CA GLU A 429 15.24 -28.69 -9.36
C GLU A 429 16.48 -29.05 -8.54
N ALA A 430 16.35 -30.05 -7.68
CA ALA A 430 17.50 -30.73 -7.10
C ALA A 430 18.41 -31.22 -8.24
N PRO A 431 19.75 -31.14 -8.12
CA PRO A 431 20.65 -31.60 -9.17
C PRO A 431 20.37 -33.07 -9.47
N ALA A 432 19.97 -33.32 -10.71
CA ALA A 432 19.62 -34.65 -11.20
C ALA A 432 20.76 -35.63 -10.91
N ARG A 433 20.44 -36.73 -10.22
CA ARG A 433 21.29 -37.92 -10.21
C ARG A 433 21.61 -38.28 -11.68
N PRO A 434 22.87 -38.58 -12.03
CA PRO A 434 23.22 -38.93 -13.40
C PRO A 434 22.37 -40.15 -13.83
N PRO A 435 21.68 -40.10 -14.99
CA PRO A 435 20.85 -41.20 -15.41
C PRO A 435 21.74 -42.41 -15.71
N ALA A 436 21.34 -43.55 -15.16
CA ALA A 436 21.86 -44.84 -15.57
C ALA A 436 21.77 -44.96 -17.10
N SER A 437 22.84 -45.45 -17.72
CA SER A 437 23.02 -45.52 -19.18
C SER A 437 21.78 -46.09 -19.88
N SER A 438 21.07 -45.22 -20.60
CA SER A 438 19.89 -45.62 -21.37
C SER A 438 20.31 -46.53 -22.52
N THR A 439 19.61 -47.66 -22.63
CA THR A 439 19.85 -48.62 -23.70
C THR A 439 19.36 -48.04 -25.03
N LYS A 440 19.95 -48.47 -26.16
CA LYS A 440 19.62 -47.93 -27.50
C LYS A 440 18.12 -47.96 -27.85
N LYS A 441 17.29 -48.77 -27.17
CA LYS A 441 15.83 -48.81 -27.35
C LYS A 441 15.12 -47.55 -26.84
N ASP A 442 15.59 -46.92 -25.77
CA ASP A 442 14.91 -45.75 -25.18
C ASP A 442 15.07 -44.49 -26.06
N ARG A 443 16.15 -44.42 -26.85
CA ARG A 443 16.36 -43.30 -27.79
C ARG A 443 15.33 -43.29 -28.93
N TYR A 444 14.95 -44.46 -29.43
CA TYR A 444 13.94 -44.54 -30.50
C TYR A 444 12.53 -44.22 -30.00
N LEU A 445 12.20 -44.61 -28.76
CA LEU A 445 10.92 -44.28 -28.16
C LEU A 445 10.79 -42.77 -27.92
N ASN A 446 11.83 -42.13 -27.38
CA ASN A 446 11.83 -40.68 -27.16
C ASN A 446 11.75 -39.91 -28.49
N PHE A 447 12.43 -40.37 -29.54
CA PHE A 447 12.35 -39.74 -30.86
C PHE A 447 10.95 -39.87 -31.49
N ALA A 448 10.31 -41.03 -31.33
CA ALA A 448 8.93 -41.24 -31.79
C ALA A 448 7.93 -40.34 -31.05
N ILE A 449 8.09 -40.19 -29.72
CA ILE A 449 7.24 -39.30 -28.91
C ILE A 449 7.42 -37.84 -29.36
N PHE A 450 8.66 -37.38 -29.57
CA PHE A 450 8.91 -36.03 -30.06
C PHE A 450 8.33 -35.78 -31.45
N ALA A 451 8.43 -36.74 -32.36
CA ALA A 451 7.86 -36.62 -33.70
C ALA A 451 6.32 -36.50 -33.65
N VAL A 452 5.65 -37.31 -32.81
CA VAL A 452 4.20 -37.23 -32.63
C VAL A 452 3.78 -35.88 -32.04
N LEU A 453 4.49 -35.39 -31.01
CA LEU A 453 4.19 -34.09 -30.41
C LEU A 453 4.39 -32.92 -31.40
N ALA A 454 5.43 -32.98 -32.24
CA ALA A 454 5.65 -31.98 -33.29
C ALA A 454 4.52 -31.98 -34.33
N VAL A 455 4.03 -33.16 -34.73
CA VAL A 455 2.88 -33.28 -35.64
C VAL A 455 1.60 -32.73 -35.00
N VAL A 456 1.32 -33.06 -33.73
CA VAL A 456 0.15 -32.54 -33.00
C VAL A 456 0.20 -31.01 -32.90
N ALA A 457 1.37 -30.44 -32.57
CA ALA A 457 1.55 -28.99 -32.51
C ALA A 457 1.33 -28.32 -33.87
N LEU A 458 1.86 -28.90 -34.95
CA LEU A 458 1.67 -28.40 -36.31
C LEU A 458 0.19 -28.43 -36.73
N VAL A 459 -0.52 -29.52 -36.42
CA VAL A 459 -1.96 -29.64 -36.69
C VAL A 459 -2.75 -28.61 -35.90
N ALA A 460 -2.43 -28.38 -34.63
CA ALA A 460 -3.09 -27.36 -33.81
C ALA A 460 -2.90 -25.94 -34.38
N VAL A 461 -1.72 -25.62 -34.89
CA VAL A 461 -1.44 -24.34 -35.56
C VAL A 461 -2.25 -24.21 -36.86
N LEU A 462 -2.27 -25.26 -37.69
CA LEU A 462 -3.02 -25.26 -38.95
C LEU A 462 -4.54 -25.17 -38.74
N VAL A 463 -5.07 -25.81 -37.69
CA VAL A 463 -6.50 -25.69 -37.30
C VAL A 463 -6.80 -24.27 -36.83
N LYS A 464 -5.91 -23.65 -36.06
CA LYS A 464 -6.08 -22.28 -35.58
C LYS A 464 -6.01 -21.23 -36.70
N MET A 465 -5.19 -21.47 -37.72
CA MET A 465 -5.07 -20.57 -38.88
C MET A 465 -6.28 -20.66 -39.84
N ASN A 466 -7.03 -21.76 -39.84
CA ASN A 466 -8.18 -21.98 -40.72
C ASN A 466 -9.54 -21.90 -40.02
N ALA A 467 -9.58 -21.56 -38.73
CA ALA A 467 -10.84 -21.36 -38.02
C ALA A 467 -11.51 -20.06 -38.51
N PRO A 468 -12.78 -20.09 -38.99
CA PRO A 468 -13.51 -18.88 -39.30
C PRO A 468 -13.68 -18.02 -38.02
N PRO A 469 -13.72 -16.69 -38.14
CA PRO A 469 -13.89 -15.81 -36.99
C PRO A 469 -15.15 -16.22 -36.23
N THR A 470 -14.99 -16.52 -34.95
CA THR A 470 -16.09 -16.93 -34.07
C THR A 470 -17.19 -15.88 -34.10
N PRO A 471 -18.45 -16.24 -34.44
CA PRO A 471 -19.56 -15.31 -34.34
C PRO A 471 -19.70 -14.88 -32.87
N ARG A 472 -19.76 -13.57 -32.65
CA ARG A 472 -19.97 -12.97 -31.33
C ARG A 472 -21.31 -13.50 -30.77
N TYR A 473 -21.23 -14.29 -29.71
CA TYR A 473 -22.39 -14.60 -28.88
C TYR A 473 -22.96 -13.29 -28.33
N ARG A 474 -24.17 -12.92 -28.75
CA ARG A 474 -25.02 -11.97 -28.01
C ARG A 474 -25.46 -12.69 -26.74
N LEU A 475 -25.09 -12.16 -25.58
CA LEU A 475 -25.76 -12.52 -24.33
C LEU A 475 -27.25 -12.11 -24.42
N PRO A 476 -28.18 -12.91 -23.90
CA PRO A 476 -29.55 -12.47 -23.69
C PRO A 476 -29.58 -11.31 -22.70
N ASP A 477 -30.44 -10.32 -22.96
CA ASP A 477 -30.67 -9.17 -22.09
C ASP A 477 -31.02 -9.63 -20.66
N LEU A 478 -30.08 -9.44 -19.73
CA LEU A 478 -30.37 -9.50 -18.31
C LEU A 478 -31.10 -8.21 -17.92
N PRO A 479 -32.25 -8.29 -17.22
CA PRO A 479 -32.94 -7.10 -16.76
C PRO A 479 -32.02 -6.31 -15.81
N THR A 480 -31.84 -5.03 -16.14
CA THR A 480 -31.16 -4.05 -15.28
C THR A 480 -31.80 -4.04 -13.89
N PRO A 481 -31.02 -4.15 -12.79
CA PRO A 481 -31.57 -3.99 -11.47
C PRO A 481 -32.03 -2.54 -11.29
N THR A 482 -33.33 -2.38 -11.04
CA THR A 482 -33.92 -1.15 -10.54
C THR A 482 -33.20 -0.72 -9.24
N PRO A 483 -32.91 0.57 -9.04
CA PRO A 483 -32.31 1.03 -7.79
C PRO A 483 -33.29 0.77 -6.64
N PRO A 484 -32.87 0.14 -5.53
CA PRO A 484 -33.75 0.00 -4.39
C PRO A 484 -33.98 1.37 -3.75
N ALA A 485 -35.20 1.88 -3.94
CA ALA A 485 -35.77 2.91 -3.10
C ALA A 485 -35.91 2.36 -1.66
N GLY A 486 -35.41 3.11 -0.69
CA GLY A 486 -35.59 2.84 0.74
C GLY A 486 -34.59 1.85 1.35
N ARG A 487 -33.38 2.32 1.72
CA ARG A 487 -32.51 1.58 2.64
C ARG A 487 -33.09 1.66 4.06
N GLY A 488 -33.88 0.65 4.41
CA GLY A 488 -34.06 0.27 5.81
C GLY A 488 -32.73 -0.18 6.42
N LEU A 489 -32.63 -0.02 7.74
CA LEU A 489 -31.51 -0.44 8.59
C LEU A 489 -31.15 -1.92 8.33
N THR A 490 -30.12 -2.19 7.53
CA THR A 490 -29.64 -3.56 7.36
C THR A 490 -28.89 -3.98 8.61
N SER A 491 -29.21 -5.17 9.11
CA SER A 491 -28.44 -5.89 10.12
C SER A 491 -26.93 -5.92 9.79
N PRO A 492 -26.06 -6.13 10.79
CA PRO A 492 -24.63 -6.32 10.56
C PRO A 492 -24.38 -7.33 9.44
N THR A 493 -23.47 -7.01 8.51
CA THR A 493 -23.02 -8.01 7.54
C THR A 493 -22.27 -9.13 8.27
N GLU A 494 -22.41 -10.37 7.80
CA GLU A 494 -21.71 -11.54 8.35
C GLU A 494 -20.19 -11.31 8.42
N ALA A 495 -19.61 -10.63 7.43
CA ALA A 495 -18.20 -10.24 7.40
C ALA A 495 -17.82 -9.18 8.46
N SER A 496 -18.77 -8.38 8.94
CA SER A 496 -18.55 -7.47 10.07
C SER A 496 -18.54 -8.24 11.40
N LEU A 497 -19.50 -9.17 11.56
CA LEU A 497 -19.60 -10.02 12.75
C LEU A 497 -18.35 -10.91 12.91
N ALA A 498 -17.90 -11.55 11.83
CA ALA A 498 -16.69 -12.37 11.84
C ALA A 498 -15.42 -11.56 12.21
N ARG A 499 -15.32 -10.31 11.75
CA ARG A 499 -14.21 -9.42 12.12
C ARG A 499 -14.21 -9.02 13.59
N MET A 500 -15.38 -8.82 14.19
CA MET A 500 -15.49 -8.49 15.62
C MET A 500 -15.12 -9.70 16.49
N GLY A 501 -15.60 -10.90 16.14
CA GLY A 501 -15.17 -12.14 16.81
C GLY A 501 -13.66 -12.35 16.72
N GLY A 502 -13.07 -12.18 15.53
CA GLY A 502 -11.62 -12.32 15.33
C GLY A 502 -10.77 -11.32 16.14
N ALA A 503 -11.28 -10.11 16.40
CA ALA A 503 -10.60 -9.12 17.23
C ALA A 503 -10.64 -9.51 18.73
N ALA A 504 -11.76 -10.04 19.22
CA ALA A 504 -11.85 -10.58 20.58
C ALA A 504 -10.94 -11.80 20.76
N ASP A 505 -10.95 -12.74 19.81
CA ASP A 505 -10.05 -13.89 19.79
C ASP A 505 -8.57 -13.49 19.78
N ALA A 506 -8.22 -12.38 19.11
CA ALA A 506 -6.87 -11.84 19.13
C ALA A 506 -6.44 -11.34 20.52
N ILE A 507 -7.35 -10.73 21.29
CA ILE A 507 -7.09 -10.33 22.69
C ILE A 507 -6.98 -11.58 23.57
N CYS A 508 -7.90 -12.55 23.42
CA CYS A 508 -7.94 -13.78 24.21
C CYS A 508 -6.80 -14.77 23.95
N ARG A 509 -6.07 -14.64 22.84
CA ARG A 509 -4.91 -15.49 22.53
C ARG A 509 -3.73 -15.30 23.48
N TRP A 510 -3.68 -14.20 24.21
CA TRP A 510 -2.59 -13.88 25.14
C TRP A 510 -2.78 -14.55 26.49
N ASP A 511 -3.99 -14.47 27.03
CA ASP A 511 -4.40 -15.10 28.28
C ASP A 511 -5.93 -15.23 28.27
N ARG A 512 -6.42 -16.47 28.28
CA ARG A 512 -7.87 -16.75 28.18
C ARG A 512 -8.61 -16.47 29.49
N GLU A 513 -7.89 -16.46 30.61
CA GLU A 513 -8.46 -16.22 31.94
C GLU A 513 -8.35 -14.74 32.36
N SER A 514 -7.81 -13.91 31.47
CA SER A 514 -7.55 -12.51 31.74
C SER A 514 -8.84 -11.68 31.72
N PRO A 515 -8.93 -10.61 32.53
CA PRO A 515 -10.06 -9.69 32.49
C PRO A 515 -10.21 -9.04 31.11
N GLU A 516 -9.12 -8.77 30.40
CA GLU A 516 -9.16 -8.23 29.03
C GLU A 516 -9.84 -9.20 28.06
N CYS A 517 -9.56 -10.51 28.15
CA CYS A 517 -10.22 -11.51 27.32
C CYS A 517 -11.72 -11.61 27.62
N ALA A 518 -12.09 -11.66 28.90
CA ALA A 518 -13.49 -11.71 29.32
C ALA A 518 -14.26 -10.49 28.79
N GLN A 519 -13.68 -9.29 28.90
CA GLN A 519 -14.32 -8.05 28.46
C GLN A 519 -14.35 -7.88 26.94
N ALA A 520 -13.30 -8.32 26.23
CA ALA A 520 -13.29 -8.33 24.78
C ALA A 520 -14.34 -9.29 24.20
N SER A 521 -14.50 -10.46 24.81
CA SER A 521 -15.53 -11.44 24.42
C SER A 521 -16.94 -10.89 24.70
N ALA A 522 -17.17 -10.32 25.89
CA ALA A 522 -18.43 -9.68 26.23
C ALA A 522 -18.79 -8.52 25.28
N LEU A 523 -17.80 -7.72 24.86
CA LEU A 523 -17.98 -6.66 23.87
C LEU A 523 -18.37 -7.23 22.50
N ALA A 524 -17.69 -8.27 22.02
CA ALA A 524 -18.03 -8.91 20.76
C ALA A 524 -19.44 -9.54 20.78
N ASP A 525 -19.78 -10.27 21.85
CA ASP A 525 -21.10 -10.87 22.02
C ASP A 525 -22.21 -9.82 22.04
N ALA A 526 -22.02 -8.73 22.80
CA ALA A 526 -22.96 -7.62 22.85
C ALA A 526 -23.17 -6.96 21.47
N LEU A 527 -22.10 -6.82 20.67
CA LEU A 527 -22.19 -6.30 19.30
C LEU A 527 -22.87 -7.28 18.33
N ILE A 528 -22.71 -8.58 18.54
CA ILE A 528 -23.35 -9.62 17.72
C ILE A 528 -24.86 -9.66 17.97
N ILE A 529 -25.30 -9.59 19.24
CA ILE A 529 -26.72 -9.57 19.60
C ILE A 529 -27.37 -8.19 19.41
N GLY A 530 -26.58 -7.15 19.17
CA GLY A 530 -27.05 -5.77 18.98
C GLY A 530 -27.38 -5.03 20.28
N ASP A 531 -26.89 -5.48 21.44
CA ASP A 531 -27.09 -4.78 22.72
C ASP A 531 -26.06 -3.66 22.90
N CYS A 532 -26.42 -2.47 22.45
CA CYS A 532 -25.55 -1.29 22.49
C CYS A 532 -25.31 -0.72 23.89
N SER A 533 -26.12 -1.09 24.89
CA SER A 533 -25.88 -0.71 26.28
C SER A 533 -24.79 -1.60 26.86
N ALA A 534 -24.96 -2.93 26.75
CA ALA A 534 -23.96 -3.90 27.18
C ALA A 534 -22.63 -3.70 26.46
N ALA A 535 -22.64 -3.43 25.15
CA ALA A 535 -21.43 -3.19 24.38
C ALA A 535 -20.68 -1.91 24.82
N ARG A 536 -21.39 -0.85 25.27
CA ARG A 536 -20.73 0.33 25.84
C ARG A 536 -20.08 0.04 27.18
N THR A 537 -20.75 -0.71 28.05
CA THR A 537 -20.22 -1.14 29.36
C THR A 537 -18.99 -2.02 29.19
N ALA A 538 -19.10 -3.09 28.39
CA ALA A 538 -17.99 -4.02 28.14
C ALA A 538 -16.77 -3.32 27.53
N ARG A 539 -16.98 -2.31 26.66
CA ARG A 539 -15.87 -1.50 26.15
C ARG A 539 -15.19 -0.66 27.23
N ALA A 540 -15.96 0.00 28.10
CA ALA A 540 -15.40 0.79 29.19
C ALA A 540 -14.59 -0.09 30.15
N GLU A 541 -15.10 -1.28 30.46
CA GLU A 541 -14.41 -2.27 31.30
C GLU A 541 -13.16 -2.84 30.61
N LEU A 542 -13.21 -3.11 29.30
CA LEU A 542 -12.04 -3.52 28.51
C LEU A 542 -10.94 -2.45 28.53
N ALA A 543 -11.30 -1.18 28.32
CA ALA A 543 -10.35 -0.08 28.35
C ALA A 543 -9.69 0.05 29.73
N ALA A 544 -10.48 -0.02 30.81
CA ALA A 544 -9.98 0.01 32.18
C ALA A 544 -9.06 -1.18 32.48
N ALA A 545 -9.39 -2.39 32.01
CA ALA A 545 -8.55 -3.56 32.15
C ALA A 545 -7.19 -3.37 31.44
N LEU A 546 -7.18 -2.84 30.22
CA LEU A 546 -5.96 -2.56 29.46
C LEU A 546 -5.08 -1.46 30.11
N ASP A 547 -5.69 -0.43 30.71
CA ASP A 547 -4.96 0.59 31.47
C ASP A 547 -4.35 0.02 32.77
N SER A 548 -5.10 -0.84 33.47
CA SER A 548 -4.62 -1.52 34.67
C SER A 548 -3.44 -2.45 34.37
N ARG A 549 -3.47 -3.14 33.22
CA ARG A 549 -2.38 -4.00 32.75
C ARG A 549 -1.08 -3.22 32.52
N GLY A 550 -1.18 -2.05 31.91
CA GLY A 550 -0.04 -1.16 31.67
C GLY A 550 0.56 -0.58 32.96
N SER A 551 -0.23 -0.50 34.02
CA SER A 551 0.18 0.07 35.32
C SER A 551 0.71 -0.97 36.30
N ARG A 552 0.57 -2.27 36.02
CA ARG A 552 0.96 -3.34 36.93
C ARG A 552 2.50 -3.45 36.97
N PRO A 553 3.13 -3.37 38.16
CA PRO A 553 4.57 -3.53 38.27
C PRO A 553 5.01 -4.91 37.71
N PRO A 554 6.23 -5.02 37.17
CA PRO A 554 6.81 -6.30 36.78
C PRO A 554 7.07 -7.15 38.03
N GLY A 555 6.11 -7.99 38.41
CA GLY A 555 6.22 -8.89 39.55
C GLY A 555 5.01 -9.82 39.68
N GLU A 556 5.30 -11.10 39.96
CA GLU A 556 4.38 -12.17 40.38
C GLU A 556 3.42 -12.75 39.33
N GLY A 557 3.96 -13.20 38.20
CA GLY A 557 3.28 -14.14 37.30
C GLY A 557 4.27 -14.89 36.39
N ALA A 558 4.29 -16.22 36.46
CA ALA A 558 5.32 -17.08 35.88
C ALA A 558 5.35 -17.16 34.33
N LEU A 559 4.52 -16.39 33.62
CA LEU A 559 4.43 -16.39 32.14
C LEU A 559 4.63 -15.01 31.51
N ASP A 560 4.82 -13.96 32.31
CA ASP A 560 5.01 -12.60 31.83
C ASP A 560 6.50 -12.24 31.78
N SER A 561 7.16 -12.54 30.66
CA SER A 561 8.47 -11.93 30.40
C SER A 561 8.30 -10.42 30.30
N PRO A 562 9.07 -9.61 31.06
CA PRO A 562 8.94 -8.15 31.10
C PRO A 562 9.05 -7.51 29.72
N ASP A 563 9.78 -8.13 28.79
CA ASP A 563 9.98 -7.62 27.42
C ASP A 563 8.76 -7.81 26.51
N SER A 564 7.86 -8.75 26.84
CA SER A 564 6.69 -9.07 25.98
C SER A 564 5.41 -8.31 26.34
N ARG A 565 5.35 -7.71 27.54
CA ARG A 565 4.20 -6.94 28.03
C ARG A 565 3.90 -5.66 27.23
N PRO A 566 4.88 -4.85 26.81
CA PRO A 566 4.61 -3.64 26.03
C PRO A 566 3.99 -3.97 24.68
N ILE A 567 4.54 -4.98 23.99
CA ILE A 567 4.07 -5.42 22.66
C ILE A 567 2.66 -6.00 22.76
N ALA A 568 2.40 -6.86 23.75
CA ALA A 568 1.06 -7.41 23.98
C ALA A 568 0.01 -6.32 24.22
N THR A 569 0.33 -5.34 25.08
CA THR A 569 -0.58 -4.22 25.39
C THR A 569 -0.85 -3.35 24.16
N ILE A 570 0.17 -3.07 23.34
CA ILE A 570 0.02 -2.31 22.08
C ILE A 570 -0.92 -3.06 21.12
N LEU A 571 -0.69 -4.35 20.90
CA LEU A 571 -1.50 -5.16 20.01
C LEU A 571 -2.95 -5.28 20.50
N MET A 572 -3.16 -5.48 21.81
CA MET A 572 -4.50 -5.51 22.41
C MET A 572 -5.24 -4.17 22.26
N ARG A 573 -4.55 -3.03 22.42
CA ARG A 573 -5.16 -1.70 22.20
C ARG A 573 -5.58 -1.49 20.75
N GLU A 574 -4.83 -2.03 19.79
CA GLU A 574 -5.24 -1.95 18.38
C GLU A 574 -6.50 -2.78 18.11
N GLN A 575 -6.62 -3.97 18.73
CA GLN A 575 -7.85 -4.77 18.66
C GLN A 575 -9.03 -4.09 19.37
N GLU A 576 -8.82 -3.42 20.52
CA GLU A 576 -9.85 -2.60 21.16
C GLU A 576 -10.37 -1.50 20.23
N ARG A 577 -9.48 -0.83 19.49
CA ARG A 577 -9.90 0.20 18.51
C ARG A 577 -10.77 -0.37 17.39
N LEU A 578 -10.48 -1.59 16.94
CA LEU A 578 -11.30 -2.28 15.93
C LEU A 578 -12.71 -2.58 16.48
N LEU A 579 -12.80 -3.12 17.70
CA LEU A 579 -14.07 -3.36 18.39
C LEU A 579 -14.84 -2.05 18.66
N ALA A 580 -14.15 -1.00 19.10
CA ALA A 580 -14.70 0.34 19.29
C ALA A 580 -15.26 0.95 17.99
N SER A 581 -14.60 0.70 16.86
CA SER A 581 -15.08 1.09 15.53
C SER A 581 -16.34 0.32 15.14
N GLY A 582 -16.42 -0.97 15.45
CA GLY A 582 -17.62 -1.79 15.34
C GLY A 582 -18.79 -1.21 16.14
N LEU A 583 -18.56 -0.91 17.42
CA LEU A 583 -19.53 -0.27 18.31
C LEU A 583 -20.07 1.05 17.74
N ARG A 584 -19.20 1.95 17.28
CA ARG A 584 -19.63 3.22 16.68
C ARG A 584 -20.50 3.00 15.45
N ARG A 585 -20.18 2.03 14.59
CA ARG A 585 -20.95 1.76 13.37
C ARG A 585 -22.30 1.12 13.66
N HIS A 586 -22.37 0.17 14.59
CA HIS A 586 -23.59 -0.55 14.91
C HIS A 586 -24.53 0.24 15.81
N CYS A 587 -24.01 0.98 16.78
CA CYS A 587 -24.82 1.66 17.79
C CYS A 587 -25.13 3.14 17.49
N ALA A 588 -24.48 3.75 16.50
CA ALA A 588 -24.86 5.11 16.05
C ALA A 588 -26.23 5.17 15.35
N ALA A 589 -26.83 4.01 15.04
CA ALA A 589 -28.16 3.91 14.45
C ALA A 589 -29.28 4.09 15.49
N GLU A 590 -29.16 3.51 16.69
CA GLU A 590 -30.17 3.63 17.76
C GLU A 590 -30.31 5.06 18.30
N ALA A 591 -29.19 5.81 18.37
CA ALA A 591 -29.20 7.19 18.82
C ALA A 591 -29.99 8.16 17.91
N ARG A 592 -30.39 7.71 16.70
CA ARG A 592 -31.21 8.51 15.76
C ARG A 592 -32.70 8.13 15.80
N THR A 593 -33.06 7.04 16.47
CA THR A 593 -34.42 6.49 16.48
C THR A 593 -35.10 6.56 17.86
N SER A 594 -34.37 6.96 18.90
CA SER A 594 -35.00 7.40 20.16
C SER A 594 -35.49 8.85 20.01
N PRO A 595 -36.80 9.12 20.18
CA PRO A 595 -37.37 10.47 20.15
C PRO A 595 -36.89 11.36 21.30
#